data_AF-A0A3D4JWY8-F1
#
_entry.id   AF-A0A3D4JWY8-F1
#
_cell.length_a   1.000
_cell.length_b   1.000
_cell.length_c   1.000
_cell.angle_alpha   90.00
_cell.angle_beta   90.00
_cell.angle_gamma   90.00
#
_symmetry.space_group_name_H-M   'P 1'
#
loop_
_entity.id
_entity.type
_entity.pdbx_description
1 polymer ?
#
loop_
_entity_poly.entity_id
_entity_poly.type
_entity_poly.pdbx_seq_one_letter_code
_entity_poly.pdbx_strand_id
1 'polypeptide(L)'
;MKKLLFIFCFLICANAFSQILSSSVEKKTIALGEVNHIVITINNLNNEKVSAARENELLPFHFEEIKDSIAQTQDVYYRRIEFAVFDEGKFTIPELEFKVNGKVLKTIPYEIDVINTAQKTDQINDIMNNKEVKLEATDYWELYKFYILAAIAVICLIIAVIMFIKFGRKPKDSPVVATNQTLKELDSLKKKKYVESGNYRSFYVELIDISRKFIAKQYRVPADVLLTDDLID
;
A
#
# COMPACT_ATOMS: atom_id res chain seq x y z
N MET A 1 54.62 -74.53 6.82
CA MET A 1 53.78 -73.96 7.90
C MET A 1 54.05 -72.48 8.17
N LYS A 2 55.32 -72.02 8.30
CA LYS A 2 55.64 -70.59 8.55
C LYS A 2 55.10 -69.58 7.51
N LYS A 3 55.12 -69.92 6.21
CA LYS A 3 54.58 -69.04 5.14
C LYS A 3 53.04 -68.90 5.17
N LEU A 4 52.34 -69.95 5.56
CA LEU A 4 50.87 -69.94 5.69
C LEU A 4 50.42 -69.08 6.87
N LEU A 5 51.19 -69.10 7.96
CA LEU A 5 50.95 -68.28 9.15
C LEU A 5 51.15 -66.78 8.88
N PHE A 6 52.13 -66.42 8.04
CA PHE A 6 52.32 -65.05 7.57
C PHE A 6 51.16 -64.55 6.70
N ILE A 7 50.65 -65.39 5.80
CA ILE A 7 49.50 -65.06 4.95
C ILE A 7 48.22 -64.90 5.81
N PHE A 8 48.02 -65.77 6.79
CA PHE A 8 46.89 -65.69 7.71
C PHE A 8 46.95 -64.43 8.60
N CYS A 9 48.13 -64.05 9.08
CA CYS A 9 48.33 -62.81 9.82
C CYS A 9 48.05 -61.57 8.96
N PHE A 10 48.43 -61.60 7.69
CA PHE A 10 48.15 -60.50 6.75
C PHE A 10 46.64 -60.38 6.43
N LEU A 11 45.93 -61.50 6.34
CA LEU A 11 44.47 -61.52 6.08
C LEU A 11 43.64 -60.98 7.28
N ILE A 12 44.11 -61.20 8.50
CA ILE A 12 43.47 -60.69 9.72
C ILE A 12 43.62 -59.16 9.84
N CYS A 13 44.78 -58.63 9.47
CA CYS A 13 45.02 -57.17 9.51
C CYS A 13 44.19 -56.40 8.47
N ALA A 14 43.80 -57.03 7.36
CA ALA A 14 43.07 -56.37 6.27
C ALA A 14 41.59 -56.03 6.59
N ASN A 15 41.03 -56.56 7.69
CA ASN A 15 39.62 -56.37 8.05
C ASN A 15 39.41 -55.38 9.21
N ALA A 16 40.44 -54.66 9.64
CA ALA A 16 40.33 -53.65 10.70
C ALA A 16 39.95 -52.28 10.13
N PHE A 17 38.71 -52.13 9.64
CA PHE A 17 38.14 -50.81 9.38
C PHE A 17 37.71 -50.20 10.72
N SER A 18 38.51 -49.30 11.27
CA SER A 18 38.13 -48.51 12.46
C SER A 18 37.22 -47.35 12.05
N GLN A 19 36.30 -46.97 12.94
CA GLN A 19 35.57 -45.70 12.84
C GLN A 19 36.59 -44.55 12.84
N ILE A 20 36.37 -43.55 11.98
CA ILE A 20 37.24 -42.38 11.84
C ILE A 20 36.44 -41.16 12.27
N LEU A 21 36.82 -40.55 13.39
CA LEU A 21 36.27 -39.28 13.88
C LEU A 21 37.12 -38.13 13.33
N SER A 22 36.46 -37.18 12.68
CA SER A 22 37.02 -35.93 12.20
C SER A 22 36.22 -34.76 12.77
N SER A 23 36.90 -33.74 13.25
CA SER A 23 36.29 -32.48 13.65
C SER A 23 37.00 -31.30 12.98
N SER A 24 36.28 -30.22 12.72
CA SER A 24 36.84 -28.99 12.19
C SER A 24 36.05 -27.79 12.67
N VAL A 25 36.76 -26.72 13.03
CA VAL A 25 36.18 -25.39 13.25
C VAL A 25 36.62 -24.50 12.09
N GLU A 26 35.72 -23.70 11.54
CA GLU A 26 36.04 -22.84 10.39
C GLU A 26 37.04 -21.74 10.75
N LYS A 27 36.74 -20.95 11.77
CA LYS A 27 37.59 -19.83 12.21
C LYS A 27 38.13 -20.05 13.61
N LYS A 28 39.43 -19.81 13.80
CA LYS A 28 40.06 -19.80 15.13
C LYS A 28 39.99 -18.43 15.81
N THR A 29 39.72 -17.38 15.04
CA THR A 29 39.57 -16.02 15.55
C THR A 29 38.27 -15.45 15.00
N ILE A 30 37.41 -14.94 15.87
CA ILE A 30 36.08 -14.42 15.53
C ILE A 30 35.85 -13.08 16.22
N ALA A 31 35.06 -12.21 15.60
CA ALA A 31 34.58 -11.02 16.28
C ALA A 31 33.53 -11.36 17.34
N LEU A 32 33.39 -10.50 18.35
CA LEU A 32 32.34 -10.61 19.37
C LEU A 32 30.95 -10.74 18.70
N GLY A 33 30.23 -11.81 18.99
CA GLY A 33 28.91 -12.11 18.40
C GLY A 33 28.93 -12.58 16.94
N GLU A 34 30.10 -12.78 16.32
CA GLU A 34 30.20 -13.37 14.99
C GLU A 34 29.83 -14.85 15.02
N VAL A 35 29.00 -15.28 14.07
CA VAL A 35 28.62 -16.69 13.94
C VAL A 35 29.76 -17.49 13.32
N ASN A 36 30.16 -18.55 14.01
CA ASN A 36 31.15 -19.53 13.58
C ASN A 36 30.53 -20.92 13.56
N HIS A 37 31.24 -21.90 13.02
CA HIS A 37 30.73 -23.26 12.94
C HIS A 37 31.77 -24.33 13.26
N ILE A 38 31.29 -25.37 13.94
CA ILE A 38 32.01 -26.61 14.17
C ILE A 38 31.29 -27.76 13.46
N VAL A 39 32.08 -28.56 12.75
CA VAL A 39 31.61 -29.75 12.02
C VAL A 39 32.27 -30.96 12.64
N ILE A 40 31.46 -31.95 12.99
CA ILE A 40 31.90 -33.26 13.44
C ILE A 40 31.39 -34.32 12.48
N THR A 41 32.29 -35.16 11.99
CA THR A 41 32.00 -36.27 11.09
C THR A 41 32.58 -37.56 11.64
N ILE A 42 31.78 -38.62 11.70
CA ILE A 42 32.24 -39.98 12.01
C ILE A 42 31.92 -40.87 10.81
N ASN A 43 32.96 -41.44 10.20
CA ASN A 43 32.85 -42.35 9.05
C ASN A 43 33.06 -43.81 9.49
N ASN A 44 32.69 -44.74 8.60
CA ASN A 44 32.77 -46.20 8.79
C ASN A 44 31.88 -46.71 9.94
N LEU A 45 30.65 -46.17 10.08
CA LEU A 45 29.74 -46.56 11.15
C LEU A 45 29.17 -47.97 11.00
N ASN A 46 29.10 -48.53 9.79
CA ASN A 46 28.59 -49.89 9.58
C ASN A 46 27.22 -50.17 10.27
N ASN A 47 26.26 -49.25 10.18
CA ASN A 47 24.95 -49.25 10.86
C ASN A 47 24.98 -49.13 12.40
N GLU A 48 26.13 -48.83 12.99
CA GLU A 48 26.23 -48.56 14.43
C GLU A 48 25.61 -47.21 14.78
N LYS A 49 24.91 -47.15 15.92
CA LYS A 49 24.32 -45.90 16.42
C LYS A 49 25.38 -45.07 17.16
N VAL A 50 25.40 -43.78 16.87
CA VAL A 50 26.22 -42.80 17.59
C VAL A 50 25.40 -42.23 18.74
N SER A 51 25.96 -42.25 19.95
CA SER A 51 25.40 -41.61 21.13
C SER A 51 26.28 -40.42 21.51
N ALA A 52 25.69 -39.22 21.51
CA ALA A 52 26.33 -37.95 21.89
C ALA A 52 25.39 -37.15 22.81
N ALA A 53 25.82 -35.96 23.25
CA ALA A 53 24.93 -35.00 23.91
C ALA A 53 23.74 -34.64 23.02
N ARG A 54 22.63 -34.20 23.64
CA ARG A 54 21.42 -33.81 22.90
C ARG A 54 21.68 -32.56 22.05
N GLU A 55 20.72 -32.25 21.20
CA GLU A 55 20.72 -31.02 20.40
C GLU A 55 20.79 -29.80 21.33
N ASN A 56 21.63 -28.81 21.00
CA ASN A 56 21.85 -27.59 21.80
C ASN A 56 22.46 -27.81 23.21
N GLU A 57 23.10 -28.96 23.45
CA GLU A 57 23.73 -29.30 24.73
C GLU A 57 25.19 -29.79 24.57
N LEU A 58 25.82 -29.63 23.40
CA LEU A 58 27.15 -30.20 23.15
C LEU A 58 28.27 -29.24 23.52
N LEU A 59 28.09 -27.94 23.28
CA LEU A 59 29.10 -26.92 23.55
C LEU A 59 29.00 -26.39 24.99
N PRO A 60 30.12 -25.90 25.57
CA PRO A 60 30.12 -25.36 26.92
C PRO A 60 29.50 -23.95 26.99
N PHE A 61 29.19 -23.49 28.21
CA PHE A 61 28.38 -22.29 28.51
C PHE A 61 28.72 -21.00 27.74
N HIS A 62 29.98 -20.74 27.38
CA HIS A 62 30.35 -19.50 26.66
C HIS A 62 30.01 -19.53 25.16
N PHE A 63 29.65 -20.69 24.61
CA PHE A 63 29.31 -20.87 23.21
C PHE A 63 27.79 -21.00 23.09
N GLU A 64 27.15 -19.93 22.64
CA GLU A 64 25.71 -19.93 22.38
C GLU A 64 25.42 -20.70 21.09
N GLU A 65 24.77 -21.86 21.19
CA GLU A 65 24.35 -22.65 20.03
C GLU A 65 23.14 -22.01 19.34
N ILE A 66 23.33 -21.47 18.14
CA ILE A 66 22.28 -20.83 17.33
C ILE A 66 21.49 -21.88 16.56
N LYS A 67 22.20 -22.87 16.03
CA LYS A 67 21.62 -23.94 15.23
C LYS A 67 22.48 -25.19 15.33
N ASP A 68 21.84 -26.30 15.63
CA ASP A 68 22.47 -27.62 15.67
C ASP A 68 21.77 -28.54 14.68
N SER A 69 22.52 -29.09 13.74
CA SER A 69 22.02 -29.93 12.66
C SER A 69 22.69 -31.29 12.70
N ILE A 70 21.90 -32.31 13.04
CA ILE A 70 22.35 -33.69 13.16
C ILE A 70 21.80 -34.51 11.98
N ALA A 71 22.69 -35.19 11.27
CA ALA A 71 22.34 -36.13 10.21
C ALA A 71 23.10 -37.45 10.43
N GLN A 72 22.38 -38.57 10.42
CA GLN A 72 22.98 -39.90 10.53
C GLN A 72 22.49 -40.78 9.39
N THR A 73 23.44 -41.37 8.67
CA THR A 73 23.21 -42.38 7.63
C THR A 73 23.73 -43.73 8.12
N GLN A 74 23.62 -44.76 7.29
CA GLN A 74 24.16 -46.10 7.59
C GLN A 74 25.67 -46.08 7.88
N ASP A 75 26.43 -45.19 7.25
CA ASP A 75 27.89 -45.21 7.33
C ASP A 75 28.53 -43.93 7.88
N VAL A 76 27.79 -42.82 7.86
CA VAL A 76 28.27 -41.50 8.25
C VAL A 76 27.34 -40.85 9.25
N TYR A 77 27.92 -40.35 10.35
CA TYR A 77 27.29 -39.39 11.26
C TYR A 77 27.90 -38.02 11.01
N TYR A 78 27.04 -37.02 10.91
CA TYR A 78 27.39 -35.64 10.64
C TYR A 78 26.64 -34.73 11.62
N ARG A 79 27.36 -33.87 12.33
CA ARG A 79 26.78 -32.83 13.18
C ARG A 79 27.43 -31.50 12.87
N ARG A 80 26.63 -30.49 12.58
CA ARG A 80 27.07 -29.12 12.35
C ARG A 80 26.41 -28.21 13.36
N ILE A 81 27.22 -27.50 14.14
CA ILE A 81 26.75 -26.56 15.15
C ILE A 81 27.23 -25.16 14.75
N GLU A 82 26.28 -24.25 14.61
CA GLU A 82 26.51 -22.82 14.45
C GLU A 82 26.45 -22.18 15.83
N PHE A 83 27.51 -21.47 16.21
CA PHE A 83 27.64 -20.88 17.53
C PHE A 83 28.14 -19.44 17.46
N ALA A 84 27.86 -18.67 18.51
CA ALA A 84 28.44 -17.34 18.73
C ALA A 84 28.95 -17.21 20.18
N VAL A 85 29.91 -16.32 20.39
CA VAL A 85 30.45 -16.01 21.72
C VAL A 85 30.30 -14.52 21.97
N PHE A 86 29.73 -14.16 23.12
CA PHE A 86 29.40 -12.77 23.49
C PHE A 86 30.33 -12.16 24.54
N ASP A 87 31.38 -12.88 24.91
CA ASP A 87 32.43 -12.42 25.81
C ASP A 87 33.75 -12.25 25.06
N GLU A 88 34.54 -11.24 25.40
CA GLU A 88 35.89 -11.03 24.83
C GLU A 88 36.93 -11.94 25.50
N GLY A 89 37.82 -12.54 24.71
CA GLY A 89 38.92 -13.36 25.22
C GLY A 89 39.08 -14.70 24.52
N LYS A 90 39.86 -15.59 25.16
CA LYS A 90 40.17 -16.92 24.63
C LYS A 90 39.26 -17.96 25.27
N PHE A 91 38.51 -18.67 24.44
CA PHE A 91 37.61 -19.73 24.86
C PHE A 91 38.04 -21.05 24.25
N THR A 92 37.90 -22.13 25.01
CA THR A 92 38.29 -23.47 24.55
C THR A 92 37.05 -24.34 24.44
N ILE A 93 36.83 -24.92 23.26
CA ILE A 93 35.92 -26.05 23.07
C ILE A 93 36.70 -27.30 23.54
N PRO A 94 36.26 -27.97 24.61
CA PRO A 94 36.94 -29.16 25.12
C PRO A 94 36.79 -30.34 24.16
N GLU A 95 37.45 -31.45 24.48
CA GLU A 95 37.24 -32.71 23.78
C GLU A 95 35.78 -33.16 23.92
N LEU A 96 35.10 -33.31 22.78
CA LEU A 96 33.72 -33.74 22.71
C LEU A 96 33.69 -35.26 22.56
N GLU A 97 32.87 -35.93 23.38
CA GLU A 97 32.80 -37.39 23.43
C GLU A 97 31.64 -37.95 22.60
N PHE A 98 31.94 -38.91 21.74
CA PHE A 98 30.99 -39.64 20.90
C PHE A 98 31.11 -41.13 21.15
N LYS A 99 30.02 -41.79 21.57
CA LYS A 99 30.01 -43.23 21.83
C LYS A 99 29.49 -43.98 20.61
N VAL A 100 30.29 -44.89 20.08
CA VAL A 100 29.94 -45.76 18.95
C VAL A 100 30.26 -47.20 19.32
N ASN A 101 29.24 -48.07 19.35
CA ASN A 101 29.36 -49.49 19.73
C ASN A 101 30.19 -49.74 21.01
N GLY A 102 29.94 -48.94 22.05
CA GLY A 102 30.65 -49.03 23.34
C GLY A 102 32.06 -48.42 23.37
N LYS A 103 32.62 -47.99 22.23
CA LYS A 103 33.88 -47.25 22.15
C LYS A 103 33.62 -45.75 22.24
N VAL A 104 34.43 -45.05 23.05
CA VAL A 104 34.40 -43.59 23.16
C VAL A 104 35.40 -43.00 22.16
N LEU A 105 34.92 -42.18 21.23
CA LEU A 105 35.71 -41.37 20.32
C LEU A 105 35.72 -39.93 20.86
N LYS A 106 36.87 -39.26 20.81
CA LYS A 106 37.05 -37.90 21.32
C LYS A 106 37.55 -36.98 20.22
N THR A 107 36.95 -35.80 20.11
CA THR A 107 37.46 -34.76 19.21
C THR A 107 38.73 -34.15 19.79
N ILE A 108 39.46 -33.39 18.97
CA ILE A 108 40.52 -32.52 19.49
C ILE A 108 39.89 -31.27 20.13
N PRO A 109 40.55 -30.67 21.13
CA PRO A 109 40.12 -29.39 21.68
C PRO A 109 40.44 -28.25 20.69
N TYR A 110 39.61 -27.21 20.69
CA TYR A 110 39.79 -26.01 19.85
C TYR A 110 39.86 -24.75 20.71
N GLU A 111 40.90 -23.95 20.54
CA GLU A 111 40.98 -22.59 21.10
C GLU A 111 40.44 -21.59 20.08
N ILE A 112 39.47 -20.78 20.53
CA ILE A 112 38.82 -19.71 19.77
C ILE A 112 39.15 -18.38 20.44
N ASP A 113 39.75 -17.48 19.67
CA ASP A 113 40.11 -16.12 20.09
C ASP A 113 39.00 -15.15 19.68
N VAL A 114 38.28 -14.61 20.66
CA VAL A 114 37.16 -13.71 20.45
C VAL A 114 37.64 -12.28 20.63
N ILE A 115 37.74 -11.57 19.52
CA ILE A 115 38.23 -10.20 19.48
C ILE A 115 37.07 -9.21 19.48
N ASN A 116 37.18 -8.18 20.30
CA ASN A 116 36.29 -7.04 20.19
C ASN A 116 36.77 -6.15 19.05
N THR A 117 35.98 -6.04 17.99
CA THR A 117 36.29 -5.17 16.85
C THR A 117 36.05 -3.69 17.15
N ALA A 118 35.27 -3.37 18.20
CA ALA A 118 35.15 -2.00 18.67
C ALA A 118 36.46 -1.61 19.35
N GLN A 119 37.20 -0.68 18.76
CA GLN A 119 38.40 -0.19 19.41
C GLN A 119 37.93 0.64 20.61
N LYS A 120 38.49 0.41 21.80
CA LYS A 120 38.30 1.33 22.94
C LYS A 120 38.78 2.76 22.63
N THR A 121 39.51 2.92 21.52
CA THR A 121 40.01 4.17 20.95
C THR A 121 39.08 4.76 19.88
N ASP A 122 38.05 4.04 19.43
CA ASP A 122 37.05 4.62 18.55
C ASP A 122 36.44 5.80 19.29
N GLN A 123 36.62 6.99 18.72
CA GLN A 123 36.15 8.23 19.32
C GLN A 123 34.67 8.06 19.56
N ILE A 124 34.26 8.00 20.83
CA ILE A 124 32.86 8.02 21.22
C ILE A 124 32.33 9.35 20.74
N ASN A 125 31.73 9.34 19.56
CA ASN A 125 31.10 10.52 19.00
C ASN A 125 29.90 10.81 19.89
N ASP A 126 29.83 12.06 20.36
CA ASP A 126 28.66 12.53 21.08
C ASP A 126 27.40 12.31 20.21
N ILE A 127 26.25 12.13 20.85
CA ILE A 127 24.99 11.89 20.14
C ILE A 127 24.71 13.14 19.29
N MET A 128 25.04 13.06 18.00
CA MET A 128 24.88 14.17 17.08
C MET A 128 23.40 14.53 16.99
N ASN A 129 23.08 15.82 17.08
CA ASN A 129 21.73 16.30 16.84
C ASN A 129 21.23 15.82 15.47
N ASN A 130 19.90 15.65 15.37
CA ASN A 130 19.26 15.30 14.09
C ASN A 130 19.74 16.25 13.00
N LYS A 131 20.05 15.69 11.82
CA LYS A 131 20.43 16.49 10.67
C LYS A 131 19.27 17.42 10.30
N GLU A 132 19.48 18.72 10.48
CA GLU A 132 18.58 19.74 9.96
C GLU A 132 18.76 19.82 8.45
N VAL A 133 17.81 19.23 7.71
CA VAL A 133 17.75 19.39 6.26
C VAL A 133 17.14 20.75 5.97
N LYS A 134 17.91 21.62 5.32
CA LYS A 134 17.38 22.89 4.80
C LYS A 134 16.47 22.57 3.64
N LEU A 135 15.16 22.71 3.85
CA LEU A 135 14.15 22.54 2.81
C LEU A 135 14.33 23.63 1.74
N GLU A 136 14.34 23.21 0.48
CA GLU A 136 14.37 24.11 -0.66
C GLU A 136 12.94 24.59 -1.00
N ALA A 137 12.83 25.65 -1.80
CA ALA A 137 11.53 26.19 -2.20
C ALA A 137 10.65 25.14 -2.93
N THR A 138 11.28 24.19 -3.61
CA THR A 138 10.64 23.04 -4.27
C THR A 138 9.95 22.10 -3.27
N ASP A 139 10.54 21.88 -2.10
CA ASP A 139 9.97 21.01 -1.06
C ASP A 139 8.70 21.62 -0.48
N TYR A 140 8.69 22.94 -0.26
CA TYR A 140 7.50 23.67 0.16
C TYR A 140 6.41 23.65 -0.91
N TRP A 141 6.78 23.81 -2.19
CA TRP A 141 5.81 23.73 -3.28
C TRP A 141 5.15 22.34 -3.34
N GLU A 142 5.93 21.26 -3.21
CA GLU A 142 5.40 19.91 -3.18
C GLU A 142 4.43 19.68 -2.02
N LEU A 143 4.78 20.17 -0.82
CA LEU A 143 3.95 20.03 0.37
C LEU A 143 2.64 20.81 0.27
N TYR A 144 2.66 22.00 -0.33
CA TYR A 144 1.51 22.93 -0.31
C TYR A 144 0.71 23.05 -1.62
N LYS A 145 1.17 22.45 -2.73
CA LYS A 145 0.51 22.57 -4.05
C LYS A 145 -0.99 22.29 -4.03
N PHE A 146 -1.42 21.27 -3.29
CA PHE A 146 -2.83 20.89 -3.22
C PHE A 146 -3.68 21.86 -2.39
N TYR A 147 -3.12 22.46 -1.33
CA TYR A 147 -3.82 23.47 -0.54
C TYR A 147 -4.05 24.74 -1.36
N ILE A 148 -3.04 25.16 -2.13
CA ILE A 148 -3.15 26.30 -3.05
C ILE A 148 -4.20 26.01 -4.13
N LEU A 149 -4.16 24.82 -4.73
CA LEU A 149 -5.13 24.42 -5.74
C LEU A 149 -6.57 24.36 -5.19
N ALA A 150 -6.74 23.85 -3.97
CA ALA A 150 -8.03 23.81 -3.29
C ALA A 150 -8.58 25.21 -3.01
N ALA A 151 -7.73 26.14 -2.56
CA ALA A 151 -8.11 27.54 -2.36
C ALA A 151 -8.60 28.20 -3.66
N ILE A 152 -7.88 27.96 -4.77
CA ILE A 152 -8.28 28.45 -6.10
C ILE A 152 -9.63 27.84 -6.51
N ALA A 153 -9.82 26.53 -6.31
CA ALA A 153 -11.07 25.85 -6.65
C ALA A 153 -12.27 26.43 -5.87
N VAL A 154 -12.10 26.75 -4.58
CA VAL A 154 -13.14 27.38 -3.76
C VAL A 154 -13.49 28.77 -4.29
N ILE A 155 -12.48 29.58 -4.64
CA ILE A 155 -12.71 30.92 -5.22
C ILE A 155 -13.48 30.81 -6.54
N CYS A 156 -13.08 29.91 -7.43
CA CYS A 156 -13.79 29.67 -8.70
C CYS A 156 -15.24 29.25 -8.47
N LEU A 157 -15.51 28.40 -7.48
CA LEU A 157 -16.86 27.97 -7.13
C LEU A 157 -17.71 29.13 -6.63
N ILE A 158 -17.16 30.00 -5.77
CA ILE A 158 -17.86 31.20 -5.28
C ILE A 158 -18.23 32.11 -6.47
N ILE A 159 -17.28 32.36 -7.38
CA ILE A 159 -17.51 33.18 -8.57
C ILE A 159 -18.60 32.57 -9.45
N ALA A 160 -18.54 31.26 -9.69
CA ALA A 160 -19.54 30.54 -10.49
C ALA A 160 -20.95 30.65 -9.88
N VAL A 161 -21.07 30.51 -8.55
CA VAL A 161 -22.36 30.68 -7.84
C VAL A 161 -22.88 32.11 -7.98
N ILE A 162 -22.03 33.13 -7.80
CA ILE A 162 -22.43 34.53 -7.95
C ILE A 162 -22.88 34.81 -9.39
N MET A 163 -22.14 34.34 -10.39
CA MET A 163 -22.52 34.51 -11.80
C MET A 163 -23.84 33.81 -12.11
N PHE A 164 -24.05 32.60 -11.61
CA PHE A 164 -25.30 31.86 -11.82
C PHE A 164 -26.50 32.59 -11.22
N ILE A 165 -26.37 33.14 -10.01
CA ILE A 165 -27.45 33.91 -9.37
C ILE A 165 -27.72 35.22 -10.12
N LYS A 166 -26.66 35.93 -10.55
CA LYS A 166 -26.78 37.25 -11.17
C LYS A 166 -27.25 37.19 -12.63
N PHE A 167 -26.81 36.20 -13.39
CA PHE A 167 -27.08 36.11 -14.84
C PHE A 167 -28.02 34.96 -15.23
N GLY A 168 -28.28 33.99 -14.33
CA GLY A 168 -29.17 32.85 -14.60
C GLY A 168 -30.67 33.17 -14.49
N ARG A 169 -31.04 34.36 -14.02
CA ARG A 169 -32.44 34.80 -13.96
C ARG A 169 -32.83 35.49 -15.26
N LYS A 170 -33.48 34.75 -16.17
CA LYS A 170 -34.24 35.37 -17.28
C LYS A 170 -35.36 36.24 -16.69
N PRO A 171 -35.55 37.48 -17.15
CA PRO A 171 -36.72 38.26 -16.76
C PRO A 171 -37.96 37.46 -17.17
N LYS A 172 -38.86 37.22 -16.21
CA LYS A 172 -40.19 36.67 -16.54
C LYS A 172 -40.91 37.76 -17.32
N ASP A 173 -41.08 37.56 -18.62
CA ASP A 173 -41.93 38.44 -19.42
C ASP A 173 -43.32 38.46 -18.79
N SER A 174 -43.78 39.66 -18.43
CA SER A 174 -45.15 39.84 -17.95
C SER A 174 -46.13 39.45 -19.06
N PRO A 175 -47.23 38.76 -18.75
CA PRO A 175 -48.16 38.31 -19.77
C PRO A 175 -48.73 39.52 -20.52
N VAL A 176 -48.67 39.48 -21.86
CA VAL A 176 -49.21 40.53 -22.73
C VAL A 176 -50.73 40.61 -22.53
N VAL A 177 -51.18 41.65 -21.82
CA VAL A 177 -52.59 41.90 -21.52
C VAL A 177 -53.33 42.34 -22.79
N ALA A 178 -53.85 41.38 -23.56
CA ALA A 178 -54.63 41.63 -24.76
C ALA A 178 -55.95 42.39 -24.50
N THR A 179 -56.44 42.41 -23.25
CA THR A 179 -57.70 43.05 -22.82
C THR A 179 -57.72 44.57 -23.02
N ASN A 180 -56.58 45.25 -23.01
CA ASN A 180 -56.54 46.72 -23.05
C ASN A 180 -56.93 47.33 -24.40
N GLN A 181 -56.75 46.62 -25.52
CA GLN A 181 -57.00 47.19 -26.85
C GLN A 181 -58.48 47.42 -27.11
N THR A 182 -59.32 46.40 -26.85
CA THR A 182 -60.78 46.50 -27.02
C THR A 182 -61.38 47.57 -26.11
N LEU A 183 -60.91 47.67 -24.86
CA LEU A 183 -61.37 48.72 -23.93
C LEU A 183 -61.04 50.13 -24.45
N LYS A 184 -59.85 50.33 -25.04
CA LYS A 184 -59.48 51.62 -25.65
C LYS A 184 -60.35 51.95 -26.87
N GLU A 185 -60.66 50.96 -27.70
CA GLU A 185 -61.52 51.15 -28.88
C GLU A 185 -62.96 51.48 -28.48
N LEU A 186 -63.51 50.82 -27.45
CA LEU A 186 -64.83 51.15 -26.89
C LEU A 186 -64.86 52.57 -26.28
N ASP A 187 -63.82 52.98 -25.57
CA ASP A 187 -63.72 54.33 -25.02
C ASP A 187 -63.63 55.39 -26.14
N SER A 188 -62.93 55.08 -27.23
CA SER A 188 -62.89 55.92 -28.44
C SER A 188 -64.28 56.05 -29.08
N LEU A 189 -64.99 54.93 -29.26
CA LEU A 189 -66.35 54.94 -29.81
C LEU A 189 -67.30 55.80 -28.97
N LYS A 190 -67.21 55.70 -27.63
CA LYS A 190 -68.01 56.52 -26.70
C LYS A 190 -67.75 58.01 -26.89
N LYS A 191 -66.49 58.42 -27.09
CA LYS A 191 -66.11 59.83 -27.29
C LYS A 191 -66.65 60.42 -28.59
N LYS A 192 -66.88 59.60 -29.62
CA LYS A 192 -67.41 60.06 -30.93
C LYS A 192 -68.88 60.49 -30.89
N LYS A 193 -69.65 60.13 -29.84
CA LYS A 193 -71.01 60.63 -29.58
C LYS A 193 -71.98 60.51 -30.78
N TYR A 194 -71.85 59.47 -31.62
CA TYR A 194 -72.69 59.25 -32.79
C TYR A 194 -74.20 59.19 -32.50
N VAL A 195 -74.56 58.74 -31.30
CA VAL A 195 -75.94 58.67 -30.80
C VAL A 195 -76.51 60.08 -30.59
N GLU A 196 -75.72 61.00 -30.05
CA GLU A 196 -76.12 62.40 -29.82
C GLU A 196 -76.28 63.19 -31.13
N SER A 197 -75.52 62.84 -32.16
CA SER A 197 -75.58 63.48 -33.49
C SER A 197 -76.60 62.85 -34.44
N GLY A 198 -77.38 61.86 -33.97
CA GLY A 198 -78.42 61.18 -34.75
C GLY A 198 -77.89 60.17 -35.79
N ASN A 199 -76.59 59.90 -35.81
CA ASN A 199 -75.97 58.94 -36.72
C ASN A 199 -75.84 57.54 -36.09
N TYR A 200 -76.99 56.89 -35.89
CA TYR A 200 -77.05 55.56 -35.29
C TYR A 200 -76.36 54.48 -36.14
N ARG A 201 -76.37 54.61 -37.47
CA ARG A 201 -75.78 53.61 -38.37
C ARG A 201 -74.26 53.49 -38.14
N SER A 202 -73.56 54.61 -38.10
CA SER A 202 -72.10 54.61 -37.87
C SER A 202 -71.74 54.06 -36.49
N PHE A 203 -72.57 54.34 -35.48
CA PHE A 203 -72.38 53.77 -34.13
C PHE A 203 -72.42 52.24 -34.14
N TYR A 204 -73.47 51.64 -34.72
CA TYR A 204 -73.62 50.19 -34.72
C TYR A 204 -72.55 49.48 -35.57
N VAL A 205 -72.16 50.05 -36.71
CA VAL A 205 -71.11 49.47 -37.56
C VAL A 205 -69.78 49.41 -36.82
N GLU A 206 -69.38 50.49 -36.15
CA GLU A 206 -68.11 50.54 -35.43
C GLU A 206 -68.13 49.66 -34.16
N LEU A 207 -69.27 49.60 -33.46
CA LEU A 207 -69.43 48.69 -32.32
C LEU A 207 -69.31 47.21 -32.70
N ILE A 208 -69.91 46.83 -33.83
CA ILE A 208 -69.85 45.45 -34.35
C ILE A 208 -68.41 45.09 -34.74
N ASP A 209 -67.68 45.99 -35.40
CA ASP A 209 -66.27 45.77 -35.78
C ASP A 209 -65.37 45.55 -34.55
N ILE A 210 -65.51 46.40 -33.52
CA ILE A 210 -64.78 46.27 -32.25
C ILE A 210 -65.10 44.92 -31.57
N SER A 211 -66.38 44.53 -31.58
CA SER A 211 -66.83 43.27 -30.98
C SER A 211 -66.29 42.04 -31.74
N ARG A 212 -66.32 42.08 -33.09
CA ARG A 212 -65.77 41.01 -33.95
C ARG A 212 -64.26 40.86 -33.76
N LYS A 213 -63.51 41.96 -33.70
CA LYS A 213 -62.06 41.96 -33.40
C LYS A 213 -61.75 41.38 -32.02
N PHE A 214 -62.56 41.71 -31.01
CA PHE A 214 -62.42 41.13 -29.69
C PHE A 214 -62.63 39.62 -29.71
N ILE A 215 -63.71 39.14 -30.34
CA ILE A 215 -64.01 37.71 -30.43
C ILE A 215 -62.89 36.98 -31.19
N ALA A 216 -62.41 37.55 -32.30
CA ALA A 216 -61.33 36.95 -33.08
C ALA A 216 -60.02 36.84 -32.33
N LYS A 217 -59.68 37.85 -31.52
CA LYS A 217 -58.43 37.83 -30.75
C LYS A 217 -58.53 36.97 -29.50
N GLN A 218 -59.66 37.02 -28.79
CA GLN A 218 -59.86 36.36 -27.51
C GLN A 218 -60.21 34.88 -27.66
N TYR A 219 -61.11 34.55 -28.60
CA TYR A 219 -61.63 33.19 -28.81
C TYR A 219 -61.05 32.54 -30.08
N ARG A 220 -60.20 33.23 -30.84
CA ARG A 220 -59.54 32.72 -32.07
C ARG A 220 -60.52 32.25 -33.15
N VAL A 221 -61.72 32.85 -33.21
CA VAL A 221 -62.74 32.61 -34.25
C VAL A 221 -62.63 33.72 -35.29
N PRO A 222 -62.61 33.46 -36.61
CA PRO A 222 -62.45 34.49 -37.65
C PRO A 222 -63.75 35.32 -37.85
N ALA A 223 -64.15 36.04 -36.79
CA ALA A 223 -65.37 36.83 -36.74
C ALA A 223 -65.31 38.09 -37.60
N ASP A 224 -64.16 38.42 -38.19
CA ASP A 224 -63.99 39.47 -39.19
C ASP A 224 -64.43 39.05 -40.60
N VAL A 225 -64.44 37.75 -40.90
CA VAL A 225 -64.78 37.22 -42.23
C VAL A 225 -66.16 36.57 -42.29
N LEU A 226 -66.60 35.95 -41.19
CA LEU A 226 -67.85 35.18 -41.14
C LEU A 226 -69.11 36.07 -41.12
N LEU A 227 -70.23 35.58 -41.65
CA LEU A 227 -71.52 36.26 -41.51
C LEU A 227 -72.02 36.14 -40.07
N THR A 228 -72.96 37.01 -39.67
CA THR A 228 -73.48 36.98 -38.29
C THR A 228 -74.19 35.65 -37.98
N ASP A 229 -74.87 35.06 -38.96
CA ASP A 229 -75.57 33.79 -38.78
C ASP A 229 -74.58 32.65 -38.52
N ASP A 230 -73.42 32.67 -39.19
CA ASP A 230 -72.32 31.69 -39.00
C ASP A 230 -71.63 31.80 -37.62
N LEU A 231 -71.89 32.87 -36.85
CA LEU A 231 -71.29 33.09 -35.52
C LEU A 231 -72.17 32.59 -34.37
N ILE A 232 -73.43 32.23 -34.64
CA ILE A 232 -74.43 31.84 -33.64
C ILE A 232 -74.57 30.31 -33.54
N ASP A 233 -74.21 29.58 -34.59
CA ASP A 233 -74.08 28.11 -34.62
C ASP A 233 -72.75 27.61 -34.01
#